data_AF-A0A7G9R3M5-F1
#
_entry.id   AF-A0A7G9R3M5-F1
#
_cell.length_a   1.000
_cell.length_b   1.000
_cell.length_c   1.000
_cell.angle_alpha   90.00
_cell.angle_beta   90.00
_cell.angle_gamma   90.00
#
_symmetry.space_group_name_H-M   'P 1'
#
loop_
_entity.id
_entity.type
_entity.pdbx_description
1 polymer ?
#
loop_
_entity_poly.entity_id
_entity_poly.type
_entity_poly.pdbx_seq_one_letter_code
_entity_poly.pdbx_strand_id
1 'polypeptide(L)'
;MHIAEGFLPPLHAAAWTVIAAPFVVHGAREVGRVARERPEARLLLGAAGAFTFVLSALKLPSVTGSSSHPTGTGVGAIVFRPPVMALLGSVVLLFQALLLAHGGITTLGANVFSMAVVGPWAGYGCYRLLRRAPLAVAVFVGVAVADLATYVTTAAQLALAFPDPVSGLLGAFARFFGIFAVTQVPLAVVEGILGVVLVRALHSWAGPELEGLGRVGAREEGVSVDA
;
A
#
# COMPACT_ATOMS: atom_id res chain seq x y z
N MET A 1 -2.92 -1.77 9.52
CA MET A 1 -4.00 -2.33 10.37
C MET A 1 -5.30 -2.46 9.59
N HIS A 2 -5.84 -3.67 9.46
CA HIS A 2 -7.14 -3.90 8.82
C HIS A 2 -8.27 -3.65 9.83
N ILE A 3 -9.40 -3.13 9.34
CA ILE A 3 -10.65 -3.09 10.09
C ILE A 3 -11.26 -4.50 10.06
N ALA A 4 -11.51 -5.07 11.23
CA ALA A 4 -12.00 -6.43 11.40
C ALA A 4 -13.45 -6.60 10.87
N GLU A 5 -13.78 -7.84 10.51
CA GLU A 5 -15.13 -8.23 10.09
C GLU A 5 -16.21 -7.79 11.10
N GLY A 6 -17.32 -7.23 10.60
CA GLY A 6 -18.44 -6.78 11.42
C GLY A 6 -18.15 -5.57 12.33
N PHE A 7 -16.94 -4.99 12.26
CA PHE A 7 -16.58 -3.86 13.11
C PHE A 7 -17.21 -2.54 12.65
N LEU A 8 -17.56 -2.37 11.37
CA LEU A 8 -18.25 -1.17 10.89
C LEU A 8 -19.76 -1.37 10.86
N PRO A 9 -20.55 -0.33 11.19
CA PRO A 9 -21.99 -0.33 10.91
C PRO A 9 -22.26 -0.61 9.41
N PRO A 10 -23.36 -1.32 9.07
CA PRO A 10 -23.63 -1.71 7.69
C PRO A 10 -23.65 -0.55 6.69
N LEU A 11 -24.16 0.62 7.10
CA LEU A 11 -24.20 1.81 6.24
C LEU A 11 -22.79 2.35 5.94
N HIS A 12 -21.89 2.40 6.94
CA HIS A 12 -20.50 2.80 6.74
C HIS A 12 -19.75 1.81 5.86
N ALA A 13 -19.95 0.50 6.08
CA ALA A 13 -19.37 -0.55 5.24
C ALA A 13 -19.80 -0.41 3.76
N ALA A 14 -21.09 -0.20 3.52
CA ALA A 14 -21.62 0.02 2.17
C ALA A 14 -21.08 1.32 1.55
N ALA A 15 -21.06 2.42 2.30
CA ALA A 15 -20.54 3.71 1.84
C ALA A 15 -19.08 3.62 1.40
N TRP A 16 -18.21 3.00 2.22
CA TRP A 16 -16.80 2.82 1.86
C TRP A 16 -16.61 1.92 0.65
N THR A 17 -17.44 0.89 0.49
CA THR A 17 -17.44 0.04 -0.71
C THR A 17 -17.77 0.87 -1.96
N VAL A 18 -18.79 1.71 -1.90
CA VAL A 18 -19.17 2.61 -3.01
C VAL A 18 -18.06 3.63 -3.31
N ILE A 19 -17.42 4.19 -2.28
CA ILE A 19 -16.33 5.16 -2.43
C ILE A 19 -15.07 4.51 -3.03
N ALA A 20 -14.77 3.26 -2.67
CA ALA A 20 -13.62 2.53 -3.22
C ALA A 20 -13.84 2.08 -4.68
N ALA A 21 -15.08 1.76 -5.06
CA ALA A 21 -15.39 1.12 -6.33
C ALA A 21 -14.84 1.84 -7.58
N PRO A 22 -14.91 3.18 -7.73
CA PRO A 22 -14.36 3.87 -8.90
C PRO A 22 -12.86 3.63 -9.09
N PHE A 23 -12.09 3.57 -8.01
CA PHE A 23 -10.64 3.35 -8.05
C PHE A 23 -10.32 1.91 -8.46
N VAL A 24 -11.07 0.94 -7.92
CA VAL A 24 -10.91 -0.48 -8.28
C VAL A 24 -11.30 -0.72 -9.74
N VAL A 25 -12.41 -0.13 -10.20
CA VAL A 25 -12.84 -0.20 -11.60
C VAL A 25 -11.81 0.45 -12.53
N HIS A 26 -11.24 1.59 -12.15
CA HIS A 26 -10.15 2.21 -12.90
C HIS A 26 -8.93 1.28 -12.96
N GLY A 27 -8.54 0.68 -11.83
CA GLY A 27 -7.46 -0.30 -11.77
C GLY A 27 -7.69 -1.53 -12.65
N ALA A 28 -8.91 -2.08 -12.65
CA ALA A 28 -9.32 -3.17 -13.53
C ALA A 28 -9.15 -2.82 -15.02
N ARG A 29 -9.54 -1.60 -15.40
CA ARG A 29 -9.39 -1.11 -16.78
C ARG A 29 -7.92 -0.96 -17.16
N GLU A 30 -7.09 -0.40 -16.28
CA GLU A 30 -5.65 -0.22 -16.52
C GLU A 30 -4.92 -1.57 -16.62
N VAL A 31 -5.21 -2.51 -15.71
CA VAL A 31 -4.68 -3.88 -15.77
C VAL A 31 -5.12 -4.57 -17.08
N GLY A 32 -6.40 -4.45 -17.44
CA GLY A 32 -6.91 -4.98 -18.70
C GLY A 32 -6.26 -4.36 -19.93
N ARG A 33 -5.92 -3.06 -19.89
CA ARG A 33 -5.18 -2.39 -20.98
C ARG A 33 -3.76 -2.95 -21.09
N VAL A 34 -3.02 -2.99 -19.99
CA VAL A 34 -1.64 -3.54 -19.95
C VAL A 34 -1.62 -4.99 -20.44
N ALA A 35 -2.57 -5.81 -19.99
CA ALA A 35 -2.69 -7.21 -20.38
C ALA A 35 -3.05 -7.42 -21.87
N ARG A 36 -3.63 -6.42 -22.54
CA ARG A 36 -3.92 -6.46 -23.99
C ARG A 36 -2.74 -5.95 -24.81
N GLU A 37 -2.10 -4.88 -24.36
CA GLU A 37 -0.95 -4.27 -25.03
C GLU A 37 0.30 -5.15 -24.92
N ARG A 38 0.45 -5.88 -23.80
CA ARG A 38 1.60 -6.74 -23.51
C ARG A 38 1.14 -8.05 -22.86
N PRO A 39 0.83 -9.08 -23.66
CA PRO A 39 0.37 -10.38 -23.16
C PRO A 39 1.32 -11.00 -22.12
N GLU A 40 2.63 -10.83 -22.30
CA GLU A 40 3.69 -11.26 -21.37
C GLU A 40 3.60 -10.60 -19.99
N ALA A 41 3.04 -9.39 -19.90
CA ALA A 41 2.86 -8.68 -18.64
C ALA A 41 1.77 -9.30 -17.74
N ARG A 42 0.90 -10.17 -18.27
CA ARG A 42 -0.12 -10.87 -17.46
C ARG A 42 0.49 -11.73 -16.39
N LEU A 43 1.56 -12.46 -16.74
CA LEU A 43 2.28 -13.31 -15.79
C LEU A 43 2.94 -12.46 -14.72
N LEU A 44 3.54 -11.33 -15.10
CA LEU A 44 4.18 -10.38 -14.18
C LEU A 44 3.17 -9.74 -13.22
N LEU A 45 1.98 -9.36 -13.69
CA LEU A 45 0.91 -8.81 -12.84
C LEU A 45 0.36 -9.86 -11.87
N GLY A 46 0.20 -11.10 -12.30
CA GLY A 46 -0.19 -12.21 -11.43
C GLY A 46 0.87 -12.51 -10.37
N ALA A 47 2.13 -12.60 -10.78
CA ALA A 47 3.27 -12.78 -9.88
C ALA A 47 3.40 -11.63 -8.88
N ALA A 48 3.17 -10.39 -9.31
CA ALA A 48 3.15 -9.21 -8.45
C ALA A 48 2.08 -9.27 -7.37
N GLY A 49 0.85 -9.66 -7.75
CA GLY A 49 -0.24 -9.88 -6.79
C GLY A 49 0.08 -10.97 -5.79
N ALA A 50 0.58 -12.12 -6.26
CA ALA A 50 1.00 -13.24 -5.42
C ALA A 50 2.15 -12.85 -4.48
N PHE A 51 3.17 -12.15 -4.99
CA PHE A 51 4.29 -11.65 -4.19
C PHE A 51 3.82 -10.67 -3.12
N THR A 52 2.94 -9.73 -3.46
CA THR A 52 2.38 -8.77 -2.50
C THR A 52 1.60 -9.50 -1.40
N PHE A 53 0.79 -10.49 -1.77
CA PHE A 53 0.07 -11.34 -0.80
C PHE A 53 1.03 -12.12 0.12
N VAL A 54 2.03 -12.81 -0.45
CA VAL A 54 3.01 -13.58 0.32
C VAL A 54 3.82 -12.67 1.23
N LEU A 55 4.30 -11.52 0.74
CA LEU A 55 5.02 -10.54 1.53
C LEU A 55 4.15 -10.11 2.73
N SER A 56 2.87 -9.83 2.50
CA SER A 56 1.92 -9.48 3.55
C SER A 56 1.61 -10.61 4.55
N ALA A 57 1.99 -11.84 4.26
CA ALA A 57 1.87 -12.97 5.17
C ALA A 57 3.13 -13.21 6.02
N LEU A 58 4.26 -12.56 5.69
CA LEU A 58 5.49 -12.68 6.46
C LEU A 58 5.38 -11.90 7.78
N LYS A 59 5.67 -12.57 8.89
CA LYS A 59 5.71 -11.92 10.21
C LYS A 59 7.04 -11.20 10.37
N LEU A 60 6.99 -9.88 10.53
CA LEU A 60 8.15 -9.09 10.90
C LEU A 60 8.17 -8.90 12.43
N PRO A 61 9.34 -9.04 13.08
CA PRO A 61 9.47 -8.69 14.48
C PRO A 61 9.23 -7.18 14.62
N SER A 62 8.18 -6.79 15.35
CA SER A 62 7.95 -5.38 15.66
C SER A 62 8.74 -4.99 16.91
N VAL A 63 9.21 -3.74 16.93
CA VAL A 63 10.02 -3.15 18.02
C VAL A 63 9.25 -3.11 19.35
N THR A 64 7.92 -3.25 19.33
CA THR A 64 7.03 -3.17 20.50
C THR A 64 6.44 -4.52 20.94
N GLY A 65 7.01 -5.65 20.50
CA GLY A 65 6.55 -7.00 20.92
C GLY A 65 5.24 -7.47 20.29
N SER A 66 4.71 -6.76 19.29
CA SER A 66 3.56 -7.18 18.48
C SER A 66 4.01 -8.00 17.25
N SER A 67 3.13 -8.84 16.72
CA SER A 67 3.32 -9.43 15.39
C SER A 67 2.71 -8.48 14.35
N SER A 68 3.56 -7.79 13.60
CA SER A 68 3.13 -6.97 12.45
C SER A 68 3.53 -7.67 11.15
N HIS A 69 2.78 -7.42 10.09
CA HIS A 69 3.09 -7.92 8.76
C HIS A 69 3.23 -6.72 7.82
N PRO A 70 4.17 -6.78 6.86
CA PRO A 70 4.40 -5.67 5.96
C PRO A 70 3.21 -5.50 5.03
N THR A 71 2.75 -4.27 4.84
CA THR A 71 1.60 -3.98 3.99
C THR A 71 1.97 -4.14 2.51
N GLY A 72 3.21 -3.82 2.14
CA GLY A 72 3.73 -3.98 0.77
C GLY A 72 3.09 -3.04 -0.27
N THR A 73 2.12 -2.23 0.12
CA THR A 73 1.33 -1.33 -0.72
C THR A 73 2.18 -0.18 -1.27
N GLY A 74 3.07 0.39 -0.44
CA GLY A 74 4.00 1.44 -0.85
C GLY A 74 5.00 0.98 -1.92
N VAL A 75 5.62 -0.18 -1.71
CA VAL A 75 6.56 -0.76 -2.70
C VAL A 75 5.80 -1.14 -3.97
N GLY A 76 4.65 -1.79 -3.84
CA GLY A 76 3.79 -2.12 -4.99
C GLY A 76 3.39 -0.88 -5.79
N ALA A 77 3.10 0.24 -5.13
CA ALA A 77 2.76 1.49 -5.80
C ALA A 77 3.94 2.08 -6.59
N ILE A 78 5.16 1.98 -6.06
CA ILE A 78 6.37 2.45 -6.73
C ILE A 78 6.64 1.61 -7.99
N VAL A 79 6.48 0.28 -7.90
CA VAL A 79 6.76 -0.65 -9.00
C VAL A 79 5.64 -0.67 -10.05
N PHE A 80 4.37 -0.81 -9.64
CA PHE A 80 3.24 -1.07 -10.55
C PHE A 80 2.35 0.14 -10.80
N ARG A 81 2.57 1.25 -10.07
CA ARG A 81 1.75 2.47 -10.05
C ARG A 81 0.41 2.30 -9.30
N PRO A 82 -0.16 3.41 -8.78
CA PRO A 82 -1.33 3.32 -7.93
C PRO A 82 -2.60 2.71 -8.58
N PRO A 83 -2.97 3.02 -9.84
CA PRO A 83 -4.16 2.41 -10.46
C PRO A 83 -4.12 0.88 -10.49
N VAL A 84 -2.97 0.29 -10.86
CA VAL A 84 -2.80 -1.18 -10.86
C VAL A 84 -2.90 -1.72 -9.43
N MET A 85 -2.30 -1.02 -8.47
CA MET A 85 -2.38 -1.40 -7.05
C MET A 85 -3.78 -1.30 -6.45
N ALA A 86 -4.67 -0.44 -6.94
CA ALA A 86 -6.06 -0.47 -6.48
C ALA A 86 -6.73 -1.81 -6.77
N LEU A 87 -6.47 -2.41 -7.93
CA LEU A 87 -7.00 -3.74 -8.24
C LEU A 87 -6.24 -4.84 -7.50
N LEU A 88 -4.90 -4.88 -7.64
CA LEU A 88 -4.09 -5.94 -7.05
C LEU A 88 -4.23 -5.95 -5.52
N GLY A 89 -4.19 -4.78 -4.89
CA GLY A 89 -4.41 -4.61 -3.46
C GLY A 89 -5.81 -5.07 -3.03
N SER A 90 -6.85 -4.84 -3.83
CA SER A 90 -8.20 -5.36 -3.54
C SER A 90 -8.25 -6.88 -3.55
N VAL A 91 -7.57 -7.52 -4.51
CA VAL A 91 -7.48 -8.99 -4.57
C VAL A 91 -6.68 -9.54 -3.39
N VAL A 92 -5.57 -8.90 -3.04
CA VAL A 92 -4.75 -9.25 -1.87
C VAL A 92 -5.59 -9.17 -0.60
N LEU A 93 -6.31 -8.07 -0.39
CA LEU A 93 -7.18 -7.87 0.78
C LEU A 93 -8.31 -8.88 0.86
N LEU A 94 -8.89 -9.25 -0.30
CA LEU A 94 -9.89 -10.31 -0.36
C LEU A 94 -9.30 -11.65 0.09
N PHE A 95 -8.11 -12.02 -0.39
CA PHE A 95 -7.45 -13.25 0.06
C PHE A 95 -7.02 -13.19 1.53
N GLN A 96 -6.60 -12.04 2.04
CA GLN A 96 -6.30 -11.88 3.46
C GLN A 96 -7.55 -12.10 4.32
N ALA A 97 -8.70 -11.58 3.90
CA ALA A 97 -9.97 -11.80 4.58
C ALA A 97 -10.40 -13.28 4.54
N LEU A 98 -10.27 -13.94 3.38
CA LEU A 98 -10.73 -15.32 3.17
C LEU A 98 -9.79 -16.40 3.73
N LEU A 99 -8.47 -16.22 3.58
CA LEU A 99 -7.47 -17.27 3.86
C LEU A 99 -6.74 -17.06 5.18
N LEU A 100 -6.54 -15.80 5.58
CA LEU A 100 -5.75 -15.46 6.78
C LEU A 100 -6.63 -14.96 7.93
N ALA A 101 -7.94 -14.90 7.74
CA ALA A 101 -8.90 -14.28 8.66
C ALA A 101 -8.42 -12.89 9.13
N HIS A 102 -7.83 -12.13 8.20
CA HIS A 102 -7.25 -10.82 8.46
C HIS A 102 -8.07 -9.74 7.75
N GLY A 103 -8.65 -8.82 8.53
CA GLY A 103 -9.62 -7.84 8.02
C GLY A 103 -11.04 -8.40 8.01
N GLY A 104 -11.77 -8.17 6.92
CA GLY A 104 -13.17 -8.60 6.78
C GLY A 104 -13.70 -8.44 5.35
N ILE A 105 -14.72 -9.22 5.04
CA ILE A 105 -15.54 -9.15 3.82
C ILE A 105 -16.46 -7.92 3.88
N THR A 106 -17.15 -7.68 4.99
CA THR A 106 -18.02 -6.49 5.12
C THR A 106 -17.21 -5.20 5.15
N THR A 107 -16.04 -5.24 5.76
CA THR A 107 -15.12 -4.10 5.87
C THR A 107 -14.13 -3.99 4.70
N LEU A 108 -14.24 -4.88 3.70
CA LEU A 108 -13.34 -4.94 2.56
C LEU A 108 -13.25 -3.59 1.84
N GLY A 109 -14.39 -2.93 1.59
CA GLY A 109 -14.40 -1.62 0.92
C GLY A 109 -13.62 -0.54 1.68
N ALA A 110 -13.73 -0.51 3.01
CA ALA A 110 -13.00 0.44 3.85
C ALA A 110 -11.49 0.15 3.83
N ASN A 111 -11.11 -1.12 3.96
CA ASN A 111 -9.72 -1.56 3.91
C ASN A 111 -9.10 -1.33 2.52
N VAL A 112 -9.84 -1.57 1.44
CA VAL A 112 -9.42 -1.26 0.06
C VAL A 112 -9.17 0.23 -0.09
N PHE A 113 -10.08 1.06 0.40
CA PHE A 113 -9.92 2.51 0.28
C PHE A 113 -8.67 3.01 1.01
N SER A 114 -8.39 2.55 2.23
CA SER A 114 -7.19 2.99 2.94
C SER A 114 -5.91 2.41 2.34
N MET A 115 -5.85 1.09 2.11
CA MET A 115 -4.62 0.36 1.79
C MET A 115 -4.32 0.21 0.31
N ALA A 116 -5.34 0.10 -0.53
CA ALA A 116 -5.16 -0.08 -1.98
C ALA A 116 -5.37 1.22 -2.76
N VAL A 117 -5.95 2.25 -2.13
CA VAL A 117 -6.18 3.57 -2.74
C VAL A 117 -5.38 4.67 -2.06
N VAL A 118 -5.71 5.09 -0.84
CA VAL A 118 -5.07 6.27 -0.24
C VAL A 118 -3.57 6.07 -0.03
N GLY A 119 -3.15 4.95 0.57
CA GLY A 119 -1.75 4.63 0.78
C GLY A 119 -0.91 4.66 -0.52
N PRO A 120 -1.23 3.85 -1.54
CA PRO A 120 -0.50 3.82 -2.80
C PRO A 120 -0.43 5.17 -3.51
N TRP A 121 -1.52 5.94 -3.55
CA TRP A 121 -1.51 7.26 -4.19
C TRP A 121 -0.65 8.27 -3.43
N ALA A 122 -0.77 8.33 -2.10
CA ALA A 122 0.01 9.24 -1.27
C ALA A 122 1.51 8.91 -1.36
N GLY A 123 1.87 7.63 -1.16
CA GLY A 123 3.25 7.18 -1.22
C GLY A 123 3.88 7.37 -2.60
N TYR A 124 3.16 7.01 -3.67
CA TYR A 124 3.64 7.25 -5.03
C TYR A 124 3.78 8.74 -5.34
N GLY A 125 2.86 9.58 -4.86
CA GLY A 125 2.95 11.04 -4.96
C GLY A 125 4.25 11.57 -4.34
N CYS A 126 4.53 11.19 -3.10
CA CYS A 126 5.77 11.57 -2.40
C CYS A 126 7.02 11.04 -3.10
N TYR A 127 7.02 9.78 -3.53
CA TYR A 127 8.10 9.21 -4.33
C TYR A 127 8.35 10.03 -5.62
N ARG A 128 7.27 10.42 -6.32
CA ARG A 128 7.34 11.20 -7.56
C ARG A 128 7.89 12.61 -7.36
N LEU A 129 7.56 13.25 -6.24
CA LEU A 129 8.07 14.56 -5.85
C LEU A 129 9.55 14.51 -5.48
N LEU A 130 9.99 13.40 -4.89
CA LEU A 130 11.38 13.19 -4.46
C LEU A 130 12.27 12.52 -5.51
N ARG A 131 11.87 12.49 -6.79
CA ARG A 131 12.66 11.85 -7.87
C ARG A 131 14.05 12.46 -8.11
N ARG A 132 14.32 13.66 -7.61
CA ARG A 132 15.64 14.30 -7.65
C ARG A 132 16.52 13.98 -6.43
N ALA A 133 15.94 13.37 -5.40
CA ALA A 133 16.69 12.88 -4.24
C ALA A 133 17.30 11.50 -4.56
N PRO A 134 18.25 11.01 -3.75
CA PRO A 134 18.77 9.66 -3.87
C PRO A 134 17.63 8.63 -3.85
N LEU A 135 17.71 7.60 -4.70
CA LEU A 135 16.65 6.58 -4.85
C LEU A 135 16.19 6.01 -3.51
N ALA A 136 17.13 5.73 -2.60
CA ALA A 136 16.83 5.24 -1.26
C ALA A 136 15.93 6.19 -0.45
N VAL A 137 16.17 7.50 -0.53
CA VAL A 137 15.36 8.51 0.18
C VAL A 137 13.97 8.58 -0.44
N ALA A 138 13.88 8.63 -1.77
CA ALA A 138 12.59 8.69 -2.46
C ALA A 138 11.73 7.46 -2.17
N VAL A 139 12.32 6.25 -2.16
CA VAL A 139 11.63 4.99 -1.85
C VAL A 139 11.25 4.94 -0.37
N PHE A 140 12.17 5.23 0.55
CA PHE A 140 11.91 5.23 1.99
C PHE A 140 10.71 6.13 2.32
N VAL A 141 10.73 7.38 1.85
CA VAL A 141 9.65 8.34 2.09
C VAL A 141 8.37 7.89 1.41
N GLY A 142 8.43 7.39 0.18
CA GLY A 142 7.25 6.89 -0.53
C GLY A 142 6.56 5.75 0.20
N VAL A 143 7.32 4.78 0.71
CA VAL A 143 6.77 3.64 1.45
C VAL A 143 6.26 4.08 2.83
N ALA A 144 7.06 4.82 3.60
CA ALA A 144 6.64 5.29 4.92
C ALA A 144 5.38 6.16 4.86
N VAL A 145 5.26 7.04 3.85
CA VAL A 145 4.06 7.85 3.65
C VAL A 145 2.86 7.00 3.23
N ALA A 146 3.05 5.95 2.43
CA ALA A 146 1.95 5.05 2.08
C ALA A 146 1.33 4.39 3.33
N ASP A 147 2.17 3.93 4.25
CA ASP A 147 1.73 3.29 5.50
C ASP A 147 1.06 4.30 6.42
N LEU A 148 1.67 5.47 6.61
CA LEU A 148 1.09 6.53 7.44
C LEU A 148 -0.24 7.07 6.86
N ALA A 149 -0.36 7.19 5.54
CA ALA A 149 -1.58 7.65 4.89
C ALA A 149 -2.71 6.60 5.00
N THR A 150 -2.37 5.31 4.81
CA THR A 150 -3.28 4.19 5.11
C THR A 150 -3.78 4.31 6.54
N TYR A 151 -2.84 4.53 7.46
CA TYR A 151 -3.10 4.59 8.87
C TYR A 151 -4.05 5.73 9.27
N VAL A 152 -3.72 6.96 8.84
CA VAL A 152 -4.55 8.15 9.04
C VAL A 152 -5.96 7.92 8.49
N THR A 153 -6.06 7.30 7.31
CA THR A 153 -7.35 7.01 6.67
C THR A 153 -8.17 6.03 7.51
N THR A 154 -7.57 4.92 7.97
CA THR A 154 -8.25 3.96 8.84
C THR A 154 -8.71 4.60 10.14
N ALA A 155 -7.89 5.43 10.78
CA ALA A 155 -8.28 6.15 11.99
C ALA A 155 -9.48 7.10 11.73
N ALA A 156 -9.50 7.78 10.58
CA ALA A 156 -10.63 8.62 10.17
C ALA A 156 -11.90 7.82 9.89
N GLN A 157 -11.77 6.66 9.22
CA GLN A 157 -12.89 5.74 8.97
C GLN A 157 -13.56 5.29 10.28
N LEU A 158 -12.74 4.92 11.28
CA LEU A 158 -13.22 4.51 12.60
C LEU A 158 -13.83 5.68 13.38
N ALA A 159 -13.21 6.86 13.33
CA ALA A 159 -13.75 8.05 13.99
C ALA A 159 -15.12 8.46 13.42
N LEU A 160 -15.32 8.32 12.10
CA LEU A 160 -16.60 8.58 11.44
C LEU A 160 -17.68 7.55 11.81
N ALA A 161 -17.28 6.29 12.07
CA ALA A 161 -18.19 5.23 12.50
C ALA A 161 -18.53 5.32 14.00
N PHE A 162 -17.57 5.79 14.80
CA PHE A 162 -17.67 5.84 16.26
C PHE A 162 -17.24 7.21 16.80
N PRO A 163 -18.04 8.26 16.59
CA PRO A 163 -17.76 9.58 17.18
C PRO A 163 -17.74 9.50 18.71
N ASP A 164 -16.84 10.24 19.35
CA ASP A 164 -16.76 10.29 20.80
C ASP A 164 -17.97 11.05 21.37
N PRO A 165 -18.63 10.55 22.44
CA PRO A 165 -19.83 11.21 22.98
C PRO A 165 -19.61 12.63 23.49
N VAL A 166 -18.38 12.96 23.92
CA VAL A 166 -18.04 14.25 24.54
C VAL A 166 -17.33 15.16 23.55
N SER A 167 -16.35 14.61 22.84
CA SER A 167 -15.41 15.34 21.99
C SER A 167 -15.64 15.13 20.48
N GLY A 168 -16.71 14.41 20.14
CA GLY A 168 -17.17 14.22 18.77
C GLY A 168 -16.16 13.50 17.88
N LEU A 169 -16.19 13.86 16.59
CA LEU A 169 -15.34 13.24 15.57
C LEU A 169 -13.84 13.47 15.83
N LEU A 170 -13.45 14.69 16.22
CA LEU A 170 -12.04 15.03 16.44
C LEU A 170 -11.46 14.26 17.62
N GLY A 171 -12.23 14.09 18.70
CA GLY A 171 -11.78 13.31 19.84
C GLY A 171 -11.66 11.82 19.55
N ALA A 172 -12.62 11.25 18.81
CA ALA A 172 -12.52 9.87 18.34
C ALA A 172 -11.30 9.68 17.41
N PHE A 173 -11.08 10.60 16.47
CA PHE A 173 -9.92 10.57 15.58
C PHE A 173 -8.62 10.64 16.37
N ALA A 174 -8.48 11.58 17.31
CA ALA A 174 -7.29 11.70 18.15
C ALA A 174 -7.04 10.43 18.98
N ARG A 175 -8.09 9.78 19.48
CA ARG A 175 -7.97 8.52 20.24
C ARG A 175 -7.51 7.37 19.36
N PHE A 176 -8.18 7.11 18.24
CA PHE A 176 -7.77 6.06 17.30
C PHE A 176 -6.37 6.33 16.76
N PHE A 177 -6.11 7.55 16.29
CA PHE A 177 -4.82 7.97 15.78
C PHE A 177 -3.70 7.88 16.83
N GLY A 178 -3.98 8.22 18.09
CA GLY A 178 -3.01 8.09 19.18
C GLY A 178 -2.67 6.63 19.47
N ILE A 179 -3.69 5.76 19.59
CA ILE A 179 -3.51 4.35 19.92
C ILE A 179 -2.67 3.65 18.87
N PHE A 180 -3.02 3.75 17.59
CA PHE A 180 -2.24 3.01 16.62
C PHE A 180 -0.91 3.69 16.27
N ALA A 181 -0.69 4.99 16.52
CA ALA A 181 0.59 5.64 16.22
C ALA A 181 1.77 4.94 16.91
N VAL A 182 1.55 4.41 18.13
CA VAL A 182 2.55 3.65 18.91
C VAL A 182 3.10 2.45 18.13
N THR A 183 2.27 1.79 17.33
CA THR A 183 2.67 0.59 16.57
C THR A 183 2.92 0.88 15.09
N GLN A 184 2.17 1.80 14.50
CA GLN A 184 2.19 2.06 13.06
C GLN A 184 3.35 2.99 12.65
N VAL A 185 3.76 3.94 13.49
CA VAL A 185 4.91 4.81 13.16
C VAL A 185 6.22 4.00 13.12
N PRO A 186 6.53 3.14 14.12
CA PRO A 186 7.69 2.26 14.01
C PRO A 186 7.61 1.32 12.81
N LEU A 187 6.42 0.77 12.52
CA LEU A 187 6.22 -0.10 11.37
C LEU A 187 6.51 0.61 10.05
N ALA A 188 6.00 1.84 9.86
CA ALA A 188 6.23 2.63 8.65
C ALA A 188 7.73 2.92 8.40
N VAL A 189 8.51 3.12 9.47
CA VAL A 189 9.97 3.28 9.36
C VAL A 189 10.63 1.97 8.92
N VAL A 190 10.26 0.86 9.55
CA VAL A 190 10.81 -0.47 9.22
C VAL A 190 10.45 -0.88 7.79
N GLU A 191 9.18 -0.73 7.39
CA GLU A 191 8.73 -0.96 6.01
C GLU A 191 9.41 -0.02 5.02
N GLY A 192 9.63 1.24 5.39
CA GLY A 192 10.41 2.18 4.59
C GLY A 192 11.82 1.66 4.29
N ILE A 193 12.53 1.16 5.30
CA ILE A 193 13.87 0.57 5.14
C ILE A 193 13.81 -0.71 4.29
N LEU A 194 12.88 -1.61 4.59
CA LEU A 194 12.68 -2.84 3.83
C LEU A 194 12.35 -2.56 2.36
N GLY A 195 11.54 -1.53 2.10
CA GLY A 195 11.21 -1.08 0.76
C GLY A 195 12.43 -0.61 -0.01
N VAL A 196 13.36 0.12 0.63
CA VAL A 196 14.64 0.50 0.01
C VAL A 196 15.46 -0.72 -0.36
N VAL A 197 15.59 -1.69 0.55
CA VAL A 197 16.34 -2.94 0.30
C VAL A 197 15.71 -3.71 -0.86
N LEU A 198 14.39 -3.86 -0.86
CA LEU A 198 13.65 -4.60 -1.88
C LEU A 198 13.75 -3.94 -3.26
N VAL A 199 13.55 -2.62 -3.35
CA VAL A 199 13.66 -1.89 -4.63
C VAL A 199 15.10 -1.93 -5.17
N ARG A 200 16.12 -1.85 -4.30
CA ARG A 200 17.52 -2.02 -4.72
C ARG A 200 17.81 -3.43 -5.23
N ALA A 201 17.34 -4.46 -4.52
CA ALA A 201 17.50 -5.85 -4.94
C ALA A 201 16.83 -6.11 -6.29
N LEU A 202 15.60 -5.60 -6.48
CA LEU A 202 14.88 -5.68 -7.76
C LEU A 202 15.63 -4.99 -8.89
N HIS A 203 16.22 -3.82 -8.65
CA HIS A 203 17.03 -3.13 -9.65
C HIS A 203 18.30 -3.91 -10.01
N SER A 204 18.92 -4.61 -9.05
CA SER A 204 20.11 -5.43 -9.31
C SER A 204 19.83 -6.75 -10.02
N TRP A 205 18.62 -7.32 -9.87
CA TRP A 205 18.29 -8.64 -10.40
C TRP A 205 17.43 -8.61 -11.67
N ALA A 206 16.59 -7.59 -11.83
CA ALA A 206 15.56 -7.50 -12.87
C ALA A 206 15.56 -6.14 -13.59
N GLY A 207 16.69 -5.43 -13.59
CA GLY A 207 16.84 -4.12 -14.25
C GLY A 207 16.28 -4.10 -15.69
N PRO A 208 16.65 -5.04 -16.58
CA PRO A 208 16.16 -5.08 -17.96
C PRO A 208 14.64 -5.28 -18.09
N GLU A 209 14.02 -6.12 -17.24
CA GLU A 209 12.55 -6.33 -17.30
C GLU A 209 11.76 -5.16 -16.70
N LEU A 210 12.31 -4.47 -15.69
CA LEU A 210 11.71 -3.27 -15.10
C LEU A 210 11.74 -2.06 -16.06
N GLU A 211 12.80 -1.94 -16.86
CA GLU A 211 12.88 -1.01 -17.98
C GLU A 211 11.84 -1.35 -19.06
N GLY A 212 11.63 -2.64 -19.33
CA GLY A 212 10.55 -3.15 -20.17
C GLY A 212 9.17 -2.65 -19.71
N LEU A 213 8.86 -2.70 -18.41
CA LEU A 213 7.62 -2.17 -17.83
C LEU A 213 7.55 -0.62 -17.82
N GLY A 214 8.59 0.04 -18.31
CA GLY A 214 8.61 1.44 -18.70
C GLY A 214 9.04 2.42 -17.61
N ARG A 215 9.41 1.99 -16.39
CA ARG A 215 9.81 2.92 -15.30
C ARG A 215 10.62 2.30 -14.15
N VAL A 216 11.94 2.32 -14.28
CA VAL A 216 12.86 2.97 -13.30
C VAL A 216 14.05 3.53 -14.09
N GLY A 217 13.86 4.68 -14.74
CA GLY A 217 14.97 5.45 -15.30
C GLY A 217 15.57 6.32 -14.21
N ALA A 218 16.54 5.78 -13.46
CA ALA A 218 17.61 6.64 -12.99
C ALA A 218 18.47 6.90 -14.22
N ARG A 219 18.56 8.16 -14.66
CA ARG A 219 19.65 8.53 -15.54
C ARG A 219 20.93 8.15 -14.82
N GLU A 220 21.66 7.17 -15.34
CA GLU A 220 23.11 7.14 -15.17
C GLU A 220 23.64 8.47 -15.71
N GLU A 221 23.79 9.45 -14.83
CA GLU A 221 24.75 10.52 -15.08
C GLU A 221 26.11 9.92 -14.76
N GLY A 222 26.92 9.80 -15.82
CA GLY A 222 28.16 9.06 -15.84
C GLY A 222 29.13 9.50 -14.75
N VAL A 223 29.62 8.51 -14.02
CA VAL A 223 30.97 8.56 -13.46
C VAL A 223 31.81 7.68 -14.36
N SER A 224 32.52 8.33 -15.28
CA SER A 224 33.67 7.75 -15.96
C SER A 224 34.63 7.24 -14.89
N VAL A 225 34.76 5.93 -14.77
CA VAL A 225 35.94 5.33 -14.15
C VAL A 225 36.96 5.22 -15.27
N ASP A 226 37.65 6.33 -15.51
CA ASP A 226 38.98 6.31 -16.12
C ASP A 226 40.00 6.52 -14.98
N ALA A 227 40.94 5.57 -14.92
CA ALA A 227 42.13 5.47 -14.06
C ALA A 227 41.95 5.00 -12.60
#